data_AF-A0A6V7IMJ2-F1
#
_entry.id   AF-A0A6V7IMJ2-F1
#
_cell.length_a   1.000
_cell.length_b   1.000
_cell.length_c   1.000
_cell.angle_alpha   90.00
_cell.angle_beta   90.00
_cell.angle_gamma   90.00
#
_symmetry.space_group_name_H-M   'P 1'
#
loop_
_entity.id
_entity.type
_entity.pdbx_description
1 polymer ?
#
loop_
_entity_poly.entity_id
_entity_poly.type
_entity_poly.pdbx_seq_one_letter_code
_entity_poly.pdbx_strand_id
1 'polypeptide(L)' 'FGVSHDEGDCAKGGYIMSEQLGHSLNSFEWSSCTQDAFRQFF' A
#
# COMPACT_ATOMS: atom_id res chain seq x y z
N PHE A 1 -1.10 1.74 -14.57
CA PHE A 1 -0.48 1.45 -13.27
C PHE A 1 -1.01 0.10 -12.80
N GLY A 2 -0.11 -0.84 -12.46
CA GLY A 2 -0.41 -2.28 -12.33
C GLY A 2 -0.24 -2.85 -10.92
N VAL A 3 -0.39 -2.02 -9.88
CA VAL A 3 -0.32 -2.44 -8.48
C VAL A 3 -1.70 -2.23 -7.84
N SER A 4 -2.19 -3.26 -7.15
CA SER A 4 -3.48 -3.24 -6.46
C SER A 4 -3.45 -2.39 -5.18
N HIS A 5 -4.63 -1.99 -4.69
CA HIS A 5 -4.74 -1.40 -3.36
C HIS A 5 -4.30 -2.38 -2.27
N ASP A 6 -3.84 -1.83 -1.16
CA ASP A 6 -3.56 -2.59 0.05
C ASP A 6 -4.87 -3.04 0.68
N GLU A 7 -5.01 -4.35 0.89
CA GLU A 7 -6.16 -4.98 1.55
C GLU A 7 -5.72 -5.79 2.78
N GLY A 8 -6.65 -6.04 3.71
CA GLY A 8 -6.41 -6.91 4.88
C GLY A 8 -5.23 -6.44 5.74
N ASP A 9 -4.25 -7.33 5.94
CA ASP A 9 -3.04 -7.03 6.71
C ASP A 9 -2.13 -6.00 6.02
N CYS A 10 -2.16 -5.89 4.69
CA CYS A 10 -1.38 -4.90 3.95
C CYS A 10 -1.91 -3.48 4.18
N ALA A 11 -3.22 -3.34 4.46
CA ALA A 11 -3.84 -2.05 4.77
C ALA A 11 -3.58 -1.59 6.21
N LYS A 12 -3.06 -2.47 7.09
CA LYS A 12 -2.76 -2.15 8.48
C LYS A 12 -1.55 -1.22 8.53
N GLY A 13 -1.82 0.07 8.71
CA GLY A 13 -0.81 1.11 8.74
C GLY A 13 -1.20 2.35 7.95
N GLY A 14 -2.23 2.27 7.11
CA GLY A 14 -2.75 3.42 6.37
C GLY A 14 -1.72 3.97 5.38
N TYR A 15 -1.15 3.09 4.57
CA TYR A 15 -0.17 3.41 3.53
C TYR A 15 -0.85 4.07 2.32
N ILE A 16 -0.05 4.59 1.39
CA ILE A 16 -0.56 5.35 0.23
C ILE A 16 -1.54 4.56 -0.65
N MET A 17 -1.45 3.23 -0.66
CA MET A 17 -2.34 2.35 -1.44
C MET A 17 -3.49 1.76 -0.61
N SER A 18 -3.66 2.15 0.66
CA SER A 18 -4.77 1.67 1.48
C SER A 18 -6.10 2.27 1.02
N GLU A 19 -7.16 1.46 1.00
CA GLU A 19 -8.49 1.92 0.54
C GLU A 19 -9.16 2.95 1.46
N GLN A 20 -8.74 2.98 2.73
CA GLN A 20 -9.34 3.84 3.74
C GLN A 20 -8.85 5.28 3.59
N LEU A 21 -9.78 6.22 3.40
CA LEU A 21 -9.56 7.68 3.30
C LEU A 21 -9.19 8.32 4.65
N GLY A 22 -8.40 7.63 5.48
CA GLY A 22 -7.92 8.11 6.77
C GLY A 22 -6.46 8.57 6.66
N HIS A 23 -6.14 9.71 7.28
CA HIS A 23 -4.74 10.12 7.44
C HIS A 23 -4.05 9.24 8.48
N SER A 24 -2.91 8.69 8.10
CA SER A 24 -1.99 7.99 8.99
C SER A 24 -0.60 8.64 8.89
N LEU A 25 0.29 8.29 9.82
CA LEU A 25 1.70 8.71 9.73
C LEU A 25 2.41 8.14 8.49
N ASN A 26 1.88 7.06 7.92
CA ASN A 26 2.47 6.31 6.81
C ASN A 26 1.75 6.59 5.47
N SER A 27 0.85 7.57 5.39
CA SER A 27 0.05 7.84 4.18
C SER A 27 0.87 8.22 2.94
N PHE A 28 2.16 8.52 3.10
CA PHE A 28 3.09 8.80 2.01
C PHE A 28 4.14 7.70 1.81
N GLU A 29 3.98 6.57 2.49
CA GLU A 29 4.86 5.41 2.39
C GLU A 29 4.16 4.26 1.66
N TRP A 30 4.97 3.37 1.07
CA TRP A 30 4.50 2.15 0.42
C TRP A 30 4.53 0.98 1.40
N SER A 31 3.43 0.23 1.48
CA SER A 31 3.40 -1.03 2.22
C SER A 31 4.42 -2.03 1.66
N SER A 32 4.78 -3.03 2.45
CA SER A 32 5.60 -4.16 1.96
C SER A 32 4.95 -4.87 0.78
N CYS A 33 3.62 -5.02 0.80
CA CYS A 33 2.86 -5.68 -0.27
C CYS A 33 2.97 -4.91 -1.59
N THR A 34 2.86 -3.58 -1.53
CA THR A 34 3.05 -2.72 -2.69
C THR A 34 4.51 -2.76 -3.19
N GLN A 35 5.49 -2.76 -2.28
CA GLN A 35 6.91 -2.88 -2.67
C GLN A 35 7.21 -4.21 -3.38
N ASP A 36 6.65 -5.32 -2.90
CA ASP A 36 6.83 -6.63 -3.53
C ASP A 36 6.13 -6.71 -4.89
N ALA A 37 4.94 -6.10 -5.02
CA ALA A 37 4.26 -5.99 -6.31
C ALA A 37 5.11 -5.22 -7.34
N PHE A 38 5.76 -4.12 -6.94
CA PHE A 38 6.67 -3.40 -7.82
C PHE A 38 7.86 -4.25 -8.27
N ARG A 39 8.44 -5.05 -7.38
CA ARG A 39 9.57 -5.95 -7.71
C ARG A 39 9.18 -7.08 -8.66
N GLN A 40 7.91 -7.51 -8.66
CA GLN A 40 7.44 -8.52 -9.62
C GLN A 40 7.15 -7.91 -11.00
N PHE A 41 6.89 -6.60 -11.04
CA PHE A 41 6.54 -5.89 -12.25
C PHE A 41 7.76 -5.44 -13.07
N PHE A 42 8.93 -5.30 -12.43
CA PHE A 42 10.19 -4.83 -13.02
C PHE A 42 11.30 -5.87 -12.86
#